data_AF-A0A933HQN2-F1
#
_entry.id   AF-A0A933HQN2-F1
#
_cell.length_a   1.000
_cell.length_b   1.000
_cell.length_c   1.000
_cell.angle_alpha   90.00
_cell.angle_beta   90.00
_cell.angle_gamma   90.00
#
_symmetry.space_group_name_H-M   'P 1'
#
loop_
_entity.id
_entity.type
_entity.pdbx_description
1 polymer ?
#
loop_
_entity_poly.entity_id
_entity_poly.type
_entity_poly.pdbx_seq_one_letter_code
_entity_poly.pdbx_strand_id
1 'polypeptide(L)'
;MTPYWFSKKLPASRHGVENAIRLAFWAHGFGDSYFTCVHPEAPVRCAGLWKSNFSLDVEWVPSDYFTVTMSEPNKEALEAFERVLGHRALAAYRNDKGQIVVEWRARNPEDRWNALSNSGITELERLS
;
A
#
# COMPACT_ATOMS: atom_id res chain seq x y z
N MET A 1 -6.40 10.02 14.35
CA MET A 1 -7.24 8.85 14.05
C MET A 1 -6.30 7.77 13.55
N THR A 2 -6.20 6.63 14.25
CA THR A 2 -5.20 5.60 13.91
C THR A 2 -5.54 4.99 12.56
N PRO A 3 -4.60 4.91 11.60
CA PRO A 3 -4.90 4.40 10.27
C PRO A 3 -5.37 2.94 10.37
N TYR A 4 -6.55 2.60 9.84
CA TYR A 4 -7.13 1.26 9.95
C TYR A 4 -6.29 0.18 9.26
N TRP A 5 -5.35 0.58 8.40
CA TRP A 5 -4.31 -0.24 7.79
C TRP A 5 -3.51 -1.05 8.82
N PHE A 6 -3.31 -0.48 10.01
CA PHE A 6 -2.64 -1.12 11.13
C PHE A 6 -3.58 -1.32 12.32
N SER A 7 -4.90 -1.28 12.09
CA SER A 7 -5.91 -1.60 13.11
C SER A 7 -6.31 -3.08 13.05
N LYS A 8 -6.93 -3.59 14.12
CA LYS A 8 -7.26 -5.02 14.27
C LYS A 8 -8.50 -5.48 13.50
N LYS A 9 -9.37 -4.59 13.01
CA LYS A 9 -10.66 -5.00 12.45
C LYS A 9 -10.92 -4.36 11.09
N LEU A 10 -10.89 -5.22 10.05
CA LEU A 10 -11.34 -4.86 8.71
C LEU A 10 -12.88 -4.74 8.67
N PRO A 11 -13.42 -3.89 7.78
CA PRO A 11 -14.83 -3.94 7.43
C PRO A 11 -15.22 -5.32 6.90
N ALA A 12 -16.44 -5.78 7.20
CA ALA A 12 -16.90 -7.12 6.85
C ALA A 12 -17.29 -7.30 5.37
N SER A 13 -17.30 -6.23 4.57
CA SER A 13 -17.76 -6.26 3.18
C SER A 13 -16.82 -5.50 2.26
N ARG A 14 -16.83 -5.85 0.96
CA ARG A 14 -16.06 -5.15 -0.09
C ARG A 14 -16.34 -3.66 -0.09
N HIS A 15 -17.60 -3.26 -0.07
CA HIS A 15 -17.99 -1.85 0.02
C HIS A 15 -17.53 -1.18 1.31
N GLY A 16 -17.49 -1.92 2.43
CA GLY A 16 -16.91 -1.43 3.67
C GLY A 16 -15.41 -1.14 3.52
N VAL A 17 -14.67 -2.05 2.90
CA VAL A 17 -13.23 -1.89 2.61
C VAL A 17 -13.01 -0.68 1.70
N GLU A 18 -13.74 -0.58 0.58
CA GLU A 18 -13.69 0.54 -0.38
C GLU A 18 -13.97 1.88 0.27
N ASN A 19 -14.99 1.95 1.14
CA ASN A 19 -15.31 3.16 1.87
C ASN A 19 -14.22 3.53 2.90
N ALA A 20 -13.66 2.55 3.60
CA ALA A 20 -12.59 2.80 4.56
C ALA A 20 -11.34 3.37 3.88
N ILE A 21 -10.88 2.72 2.80
CA ILE A 21 -9.74 3.19 1.99
C ILE A 21 -9.96 4.62 1.50
N ARG A 22 -11.10 4.85 0.86
CA ARG A 22 -11.47 6.16 0.30
C ARG A 22 -11.53 7.25 1.37
N LEU A 23 -12.19 6.98 2.50
CA LEU A 23 -12.33 7.97 3.58
C LEU A 23 -10.99 8.34 4.22
N ALA A 24 -9.99 7.44 4.27
CA ALA A 24 -8.66 7.86 4.70
C ALA A 24 -8.01 8.81 3.71
N PHE A 25 -8.02 8.48 2.43
CA PHE A 25 -7.45 9.36 1.41
C PHE A 25 -8.12 10.73 1.43
N TRP A 26 -9.44 10.76 1.54
CA TRP A 26 -10.23 12.00 1.60
C TRP A 26 -9.93 12.82 2.86
N ALA A 27 -9.75 12.18 4.01
CA ALA A 27 -9.37 12.86 5.25
C ALA A 27 -8.00 13.56 5.16
N HIS A 28 -7.14 13.14 4.22
CA HIS A 28 -5.83 13.74 3.95
C HIS A 28 -5.82 14.66 2.71
N GLY A 29 -6.98 14.96 2.13
CA GLY A 29 -7.13 15.89 1.00
C GLY A 29 -7.04 15.25 -0.39
N PHE A 30 -7.02 13.92 -0.49
CA PHE A 30 -6.89 13.18 -1.75
C PHE A 30 -8.25 12.69 -2.25
N GLY A 31 -9.16 13.65 -2.50
CA GLY A 31 -10.56 13.41 -2.87
C GLY A 31 -10.77 12.70 -4.20
N ASP A 32 -9.77 12.73 -5.08
CA ASP A 32 -9.75 12.23 -6.46
C ASP A 32 -9.15 10.82 -6.60
N SER A 33 -8.92 10.14 -5.47
CA SER A 33 -8.45 8.76 -5.41
C SER A 33 -9.61 7.78 -5.27
N TYR A 34 -9.64 6.77 -6.13
CA TYR A 34 -10.65 5.71 -6.12
C TYR A 34 -10.02 4.35 -5.90
N PHE A 35 -10.74 3.47 -5.23
CA PHE A 35 -10.30 2.11 -4.96
C PHE A 35 -11.47 1.15 -5.05
N THR A 36 -11.26 0.05 -5.77
CA THR A 36 -12.23 -1.02 -5.97
C THR A 36 -11.68 -2.28 -5.31
N CYS A 37 -12.42 -2.84 -4.35
CA CYS A 37 -11.98 -4.00 -3.60
C CYS A 37 -12.12 -5.28 -4.43
N VAL A 38 -10.99 -5.89 -4.75
CA VAL A 38 -10.89 -7.15 -5.48
C VAL A 38 -10.97 -8.34 -4.51
N HIS A 39 -10.35 -8.22 -3.34
CA HIS A 39 -10.34 -9.26 -2.31
C HIS A 39 -10.51 -8.61 -0.92
N PRO A 40 -11.65 -8.82 -0.21
CA PRO A 40 -11.92 -8.13 1.05
C PRO A 40 -11.31 -8.80 2.29
N GLU A 41 -10.82 -10.03 2.17
CA GLU A 41 -10.19 -10.79 3.25
C GLU A 41 -8.68 -10.59 3.24
N ALA A 42 -8.01 -10.79 4.37
CA ALA A 42 -6.56 -10.61 4.45
C ALA A 42 -5.81 -11.73 3.68
N PRO A 43 -4.85 -11.40 2.79
CA PRO A 43 -4.40 -10.06 2.42
C PRO A 43 -5.41 -9.32 1.54
N VAL A 44 -5.88 -8.15 2.02
CA VAL A 44 -6.90 -7.36 1.33
C VAL A 44 -6.29 -6.78 0.07
N ARG A 45 -7.01 -6.82 -1.05
CA ARG A 45 -6.56 -6.30 -2.33
C ARG A 45 -7.57 -5.33 -2.93
N CYS A 46 -7.08 -4.16 -3.36
CA CYS A 46 -7.87 -3.20 -4.12
C CYS A 46 -7.10 -2.76 -5.37
N ALA A 47 -7.83 -2.62 -6.48
CA ALA A 47 -7.36 -1.87 -7.64
C ALA A 47 -7.64 -0.39 -7.39
N GLY A 48 -6.62 0.45 -7.51
CA GLY A 48 -6.66 1.89 -7.27
C GLY A 48 -6.52 2.70 -8.55
N LEU A 49 -7.14 3.87 -8.54
CA LEU A 49 -7.00 4.88 -9.57
C LEU A 49 -6.67 6.22 -8.89
N TRP A 50 -5.39 6.58 -8.92
CA TRP A 50 -4.88 7.85 -8.41
C TRP A 50 -5.18 8.96 -9.42
N LYS A 51 -5.76 10.07 -8.94
CA LYS A 51 -6.15 11.23 -9.75
C LYS A 51 -6.89 10.89 -11.05
N SER A 52 -7.71 9.83 -11.01
CA SER A 52 -8.51 9.35 -12.14
C SER A 52 -7.73 8.87 -13.38
N ASN A 53 -6.39 8.87 -13.40
CA ASN A 53 -5.62 8.52 -14.60
C ASN A 53 -4.42 7.59 -14.36
N PHE A 54 -4.06 7.35 -13.10
CA PHE A 54 -2.90 6.53 -12.76
C PHE A 54 -3.34 5.27 -12.02
N SER A 55 -3.19 4.12 -12.67
CA SER A 55 -3.57 2.84 -12.08
C SER A 55 -2.49 2.34 -11.14
N LEU A 56 -2.92 1.85 -9.97
CA LEU A 56 -2.06 1.21 -8.98
C LEU A 56 -2.83 0.09 -8.31
N ASP A 57 -2.14 -0.93 -7.82
CA ASP A 57 -2.74 -1.97 -7.00
C ASP A 57 -2.26 -1.80 -5.56
N VAL A 58 -3.14 -2.03 -4.60
CA VAL A 58 -2.78 -2.05 -3.19
C VAL A 58 -3.12 -3.37 -2.55
N GLU A 59 -2.23 -3.86 -1.71
CA GLU A 59 -2.42 -5.05 -0.91
C GLU A 59 -2.01 -4.79 0.54
N TRP A 60 -2.77 -5.27 1.51
CA TRP A 60 -2.36 -5.14 2.91
C TRP A 60 -2.89 -6.23 3.82
N VAL A 61 -2.12 -6.51 4.88
CA VAL A 61 -2.54 -7.30 6.02
C VAL A 61 -2.57 -6.39 7.25
N PRO A 62 -3.73 -6.26 7.93
CA PRO A 62 -3.84 -5.36 9.06
C PRO A 62 -2.82 -5.66 10.16
N SER A 63 -2.16 -4.62 10.65
CA SER A 63 -1.11 -4.70 11.69
C SER A 63 0.17 -5.45 11.27
N ASP A 64 0.37 -5.68 9.97
CA ASP A 64 1.55 -6.36 9.43
C ASP A 64 2.21 -5.52 8.32
N TYR A 65 1.59 -5.44 7.14
CA TYR A 65 2.18 -4.76 5.98
C TYR A 65 1.17 -4.08 5.09
N PHE A 66 1.68 -3.15 4.28
CA PHE A 66 0.95 -2.50 3.18
C PHE A 66 1.89 -2.44 1.96
N THR A 67 1.38 -2.73 0.77
CA THR A 67 2.12 -2.57 -0.49
C THR A 67 1.32 -1.78 -1.50
N VAL A 68 2.04 -1.01 -2.32
CA VAL A 68 1.53 -0.37 -3.53
C VAL A 68 2.32 -0.93 -4.71
N THR A 69 1.63 -1.43 -5.73
CA THR A 69 2.23 -1.91 -6.98
C THR A 69 1.84 -0.99 -8.13
N MET A 70 2.81 -0.58 -8.94
CA MET A 70 2.62 0.38 -10.04
C MET A 70 3.42 -0.05 -11.27
N SER A 71 2.97 0.30 -12.47
CA SER A 71 3.71 0.06 -13.72
C SER A 71 4.90 0.99 -13.89
N GLU A 72 4.80 2.22 -13.38
CA GLU A 72 5.82 3.25 -13.45
C GLU A 72 5.88 4.04 -12.13
N PRO A 73 6.98 4.75 -11.82
CA PRO A 73 7.09 5.50 -10.58
C PRO A 73 6.13 6.68 -10.55
N ASN A 74 5.38 6.85 -9.45
CA ASN A 74 4.55 8.03 -9.23
C ASN A 74 4.84 8.62 -7.84
N LYS A 75 5.73 9.61 -7.80
CA LYS A 75 6.19 10.24 -6.55
C LYS A 75 5.05 10.87 -5.76
N GLU A 76 4.10 11.51 -6.44
CA GLU A 76 2.97 12.18 -5.79
C GLU A 76 2.03 11.16 -5.12
N ALA A 77 1.74 10.05 -5.80
CA ALA A 77 0.95 8.97 -5.21
C ALA A 77 1.65 8.40 -3.97
N LEU A 78 2.97 8.14 -4.05
CA LEU A 78 3.74 7.61 -2.92
C LEU A 78 3.77 8.57 -1.72
N GLU A 79 3.96 9.88 -1.95
CA GLU A 79 3.87 10.90 -0.91
C GLU A 79 2.48 10.94 -0.26
N ALA A 80 1.42 10.72 -1.03
CA ALA A 80 0.07 10.61 -0.51
C ALA A 80 -0.12 9.35 0.35
N PHE A 81 0.40 8.19 -0.07
CA PHE A 81 0.39 6.97 0.72
C PHE A 81 1.15 7.13 2.04
N GLU A 82 2.34 7.73 2.04
CA GLU A 82 3.08 7.97 3.30
C GLU A 82 2.29 8.87 4.26
N ARG A 83 1.63 9.91 3.74
CA ARG A 83 0.79 10.81 4.56
C ARG A 83 -0.44 10.10 5.12
N VAL A 84 -1.09 9.25 4.34
CA VAL A 84 -2.29 8.49 4.74
C VAL A 84 -1.93 7.36 5.71
N LEU A 85 -0.82 6.66 5.47
CA LEU A 85 -0.34 5.58 6.33
C LEU A 85 0.29 6.11 7.62
N GLY A 86 0.88 7.31 7.60
CA GLY A 86 1.59 7.88 8.74
C GLY A 86 2.94 7.20 9.04
N HIS A 87 3.44 6.40 8.09
CA HIS A 87 4.69 5.66 8.19
C HIS A 87 5.51 5.84 6.91
N ARG A 88 6.84 5.85 7.05
CA ARG A 88 7.73 5.78 5.89
C ARG A 88 7.73 4.38 5.30
N ALA A 89 7.89 4.29 4.00
CA ALA A 89 8.08 3.00 3.34
C ALA A 89 9.37 2.34 3.84
N LEU A 90 9.37 1.01 3.93
CA LEU A 90 10.55 0.21 4.22
C LEU A 90 11.45 0.11 3.00
N ALA A 91 10.86 -0.27 1.86
CA ALA A 91 11.61 -0.57 0.66
C ALA A 91 10.80 -0.28 -0.61
N ALA A 92 11.52 0.00 -1.69
CA ALA A 92 11.01 -0.01 -3.05
C ALA A 92 11.82 -1.02 -3.88
N TYR A 93 11.16 -1.73 -4.80
CA TYR A 93 11.82 -2.72 -5.66
C TYR A 93 10.98 -3.07 -6.88
N ARG A 94 11.54 -3.86 -7.81
CA ARG A 94 10.77 -4.47 -8.91
C ARG A 94 10.41 -5.91 -8.63
N ASN A 95 9.15 -6.27 -8.87
CA ASN A 95 8.71 -7.66 -8.82
C ASN A 95 9.12 -8.44 -10.09
N ASP A 96 8.80 -9.72 -10.12
CA ASP A 96 9.04 -10.65 -11.24
C ASP A 96 8.37 -10.21 -12.57
N LYS A 97 7.30 -9.43 -12.48
CA LYS A 97 6.59 -8.83 -13.63
C LYS A 97 7.17 -7.47 -14.05
N GLY A 98 8.26 -7.03 -13.42
CA GLY A 98 8.89 -5.73 -13.69
C GLY A 98 8.11 -4.52 -13.15
N GLN A 99 7.06 -4.74 -12.36
CA GLN A 99 6.29 -3.67 -11.72
C GLN A 99 7.01 -3.16 -10.48
N ILE A 100 6.84 -1.88 -10.18
CA ILE A 100 7.40 -1.25 -8.99
C ILE A 100 6.52 -1.58 -7.81
N VAL A 101 7.10 -2.10 -6.74
CA VAL A 101 6.46 -2.36 -5.46
C VAL A 101 7.09 -1.46 -4.42
N VAL A 102 6.26 -0.71 -3.70
CA VAL A 102 6.66 0.02 -2.50
C VAL A 102 5.97 -0.60 -1.32
N GLU A 103 6.73 -0.94 -0.29
CA GLU A 103 6.28 -1.75 0.85
C GLU A 103 6.49 -1.00 2.17
N TRP A 104 5.45 -1.00 3.02
CA TRP A 104 5.47 -0.52 4.40
C TRP A 104 5.30 -1.70 5.35
N ARG A 105 5.99 -1.65 6.50
CA ARG A 105 5.94 -2.70 7.53
C ARG A 105 5.66 -2.11 8.91
N ALA A 106 4.66 -2.66 9.58
CA ALA A 106 4.39 -2.41 10.99
C ALA A 106 5.03 -3.46 11.91
N ARG A 107 5.32 -4.66 11.38
CA ARG A 107 5.92 -5.78 12.13
C ARG A 107 7.17 -6.30 11.43
N ASN A 108 8.19 -6.61 12.22
CA ASN A 108 9.45 -7.24 11.80
C ASN A 108 10.08 -6.62 10.53
N PRO A 109 10.25 -5.29 10.46
CA PRO A 109 10.78 -4.62 9.26
C PRO A 109 12.20 -5.10 8.90
N GLU A 110 13.07 -5.33 9.89
CA GLU A 110 14.44 -5.80 9.65
C GLU A 110 14.48 -7.23 9.10
N ASP A 111 13.66 -8.15 9.64
CA ASP A 111 13.59 -9.52 9.13
C ASP A 111 13.13 -9.53 7.67
N ARG A 112 12.14 -8.67 7.36
CA ARG A 112 11.66 -8.52 5.99
C ARG A 112 12.72 -7.92 5.08
N TRP A 113 13.43 -6.89 5.52
CA TRP A 113 14.53 -6.28 4.77
C TRP A 113 15.63 -7.31 4.45
N ASN A 114 16.03 -8.12 5.43
CA ASN A 114 17.00 -9.18 5.23
C ASN A 114 16.49 -10.23 4.24
N ALA A 115 15.22 -10.61 4.33
CA ALA A 115 14.61 -11.53 3.37
C ALA A 115 14.59 -10.96 1.94
N LEU A 116 14.23 -9.69 1.76
CA LEU A 116 14.27 -9.00 0.47
C LEU A 116 15.70 -8.97 -0.10
N SER A 117 16.67 -8.56 0.72
CA SER A 117 18.08 -8.46 0.32
C SER A 117 18.67 -9.80 -0.11
N ASN A 118 18.26 -10.89 0.54
CA ASN A 118 18.72 -12.25 0.22
C ASN A 118 17.94 -12.93 -0.91
N SER A 119 16.82 -12.36 -1.36
CA SER A 119 15.95 -12.96 -2.37
C SER A 119 16.37 -12.68 -3.81
N GLY A 120 17.37 -11.82 -4.04
CA GLY A 120 17.83 -11.45 -5.38
C GLY A 120 16.84 -10.56 -6.15
N ILE A 121 15.98 -9.83 -5.44
CA ILE A 121 15.03 -8.89 -6.03
C ILE A 121 15.76 -7.75 -6.76
N THR A 122 15.21 -7.37 -7.92
CA THR A 122 15.77 -6.34 -8.80
C THR A 122 15.46 -4.94 -8.28
N GLU A 123 16.42 -4.01 -8.43
CA GLU A 123 16.26 -2.59 -8.08
C GLU A 123 15.80 -2.37 -6.62
N LEU A 124 16.26 -3.22 -5.69
CA LEU A 124 15.93 -3.08 -4.27
C LEU A 124 16.58 -1.83 -3.66
N GLU A 125 15.76 -0.94 -3.11
CA GLU A 125 16.14 0.28 -2.41
C GLU A 125 15.58 0.27 -0.98
N ARG A 126 16.39 0.69 0.00
CA ARG A 126 15.96 0.90 1.39
C ARG A 126 15.48 2.34 1.58
N LEU A 127 14.26 2.51 2.11
CA LEU A 127 13.64 3.82 2.29
C LEU A 127 13.53 4.25 3.77
N SER A 128 13.60 3.30 4.72
CA SER A 128 13.71 3.58 6.16
C SER A 128 14.55 2.58 6.95
#